data_AF-A0A1B9K7H6-F1
#
_entry.id   AF-A0A1B9K7H6-F1
#
_cell.length_a   1.000
_cell.length_b   1.000
_cell.length_c   1.000
_cell.angle_alpha   90.00
_cell.angle_beta   90.00
_cell.angle_gamma   90.00
#
_symmetry.space_group_name_H-M   'P 1'
#
loop_
_entity.id
_entity.type
_entity.pdbx_description
1 polymer ?
#
loop_
_entity_poly.entity_id
_entity_poly.type
_entity_poly.pdbx_seq_one_letter_code
_entity_poly.pdbx_strand_id
1 'polypeptide(L)'
;MLFGRGISWGRDFFPEVPRFYYKIIASILMAIPILSIFLPTIRREIARRFKFEEIPVWHIVFAFLFLGIADIAEHHRLGHQFLVITRDRKDLIEELMEIPCLLSLALITFYMQKNEQKRLNS
;
A
#
# COMPACT_ATOMS: atom_id res chain seq x y z
N MET A 1 18.80 -9.65 -1.32
CA MET A 1 17.75 -8.93 -2.07
C MET A 1 16.72 -9.96 -2.49
N LEU A 2 15.72 -10.19 -1.65
CA LEU A 2 14.64 -11.12 -1.90
C LEU A 2 13.37 -10.31 -2.18
N PHE A 3 13.09 -10.09 -3.47
CA PHE A 3 11.88 -9.44 -4.00
C PHE A 3 11.75 -7.93 -3.70
N GLY A 4 11.92 -7.10 -4.74
CA GLY A 4 11.47 -5.70 -4.73
C GLY A 4 12.58 -4.65 -4.84
N ARG A 5 13.68 -4.75 -4.08
CA ARG A 5 14.77 -3.73 -4.10
C ARG A 5 15.51 -3.60 -5.45
N GLY A 6 15.42 -4.59 -6.33
CA GLY A 6 15.95 -4.52 -7.69
C GLY A 6 15.06 -3.79 -8.69
N ILE A 7 13.84 -3.40 -8.30
CA ILE A 7 12.86 -2.76 -9.17
C ILE A 7 12.64 -1.32 -8.72
N SER A 8 13.71 -0.52 -8.70
CA SER A 8 13.53 0.92 -8.78
C SER A 8 13.08 1.21 -10.21
N TRP A 9 11.76 1.32 -10.38
CA TRP A 9 11.11 1.44 -11.68
C TRP A 9 11.62 2.69 -12.40
N GLY A 10 12.65 2.48 -13.23
CA GLY A 10 13.21 3.43 -14.16
C GLY A 10 14.39 4.28 -13.67
N ARG A 11 14.57 4.55 -12.38
CA ARG A 11 15.63 5.48 -11.92
C ARG A 11 17.03 4.86 -11.92
N ASP A 12 17.16 3.60 -11.52
CA ASP A 12 18.45 2.90 -11.58
C ASP A 12 18.69 2.24 -12.95
N PHE A 13 17.62 2.06 -13.76
CA PHE A 13 17.72 1.52 -15.12
C PHE A 13 18.07 2.56 -16.18
N PHE A 14 17.68 3.83 -15.99
CA PHE A 14 17.99 4.93 -16.92
C PHE A 14 18.57 6.15 -16.18
N PRO A 15 19.80 6.05 -15.65
CA PRO A 15 20.42 7.13 -14.87
C PRO A 15 20.67 8.41 -15.69
N GLU A 16 20.74 8.30 -17.01
CA GLU A 16 20.92 9.38 -17.98
C GLU A 16 19.70 10.33 -18.05
N VAL A 17 18.50 9.86 -17.66
CA VAL A 17 17.27 10.63 -17.81
C VAL A 17 17.11 11.63 -16.64
N PRO A 18 16.82 12.91 -16.93
CA PRO A 18 16.62 13.91 -15.88
C PRO A 18 15.54 13.50 -14.86
N ARG A 19 15.84 13.68 -13.57
CA ARG A 19 14.96 13.34 -12.43
C ARG A 19 13.57 13.95 -12.53
N PHE A 20 13.44 15.07 -13.25
CA PHE A 20 12.18 15.78 -13.44
C PHE A 20 11.12 14.93 -14.14
N TYR A 21 11.49 14.08 -15.10
CA TYR A 21 10.54 13.21 -15.81
C TYR A 21 9.87 12.20 -14.87
N TYR A 22 10.65 11.53 -14.01
CA TYR A 22 10.11 10.60 -13.02
C TYR A 22 9.15 11.27 -12.04
N LYS A 23 9.46 12.52 -11.63
CA LYS A 23 8.58 13.30 -10.77
C LYS A 23 7.26 13.63 -11.44
N ILE A 24 7.28 14.02 -12.71
CA ILE A 24 6.05 14.28 -13.48
C ILE A 24 5.22 13.00 -13.60
N ILE A 25 5.84 11.89 -14.01
CA ILE A 25 5.14 10.61 -14.19
C ILE A 25 4.50 10.17 -12.88
N ALA A 26 5.26 10.17 -11.78
CA ALA A 26 4.74 9.85 -10.46
C ALA A 26 3.60 10.79 -10.04
N SER A 27 3.75 12.09 -10.28
CA SER A 27 2.72 13.09 -9.96
C SER A 27 1.44 12.84 -10.75
N ILE A 28 1.52 12.52 -12.04
CA ILE A 28 0.36 12.23 -12.88
C ILE A 28 -0.33 10.95 -12.40
N LEU A 29 0.45 9.89 -12.16
CA LEU A 29 -0.08 8.61 -11.68
C LEU A 29 -0.80 8.75 -10.33
N MET A 30 -0.25 9.55 -9.41
CA MET A 30 -0.88 9.84 -8.12
C MET A 30 -2.07 10.79 -8.24
N ALA A 31 -2.08 11.70 -9.22
CA ALA A 31 -3.20 12.62 -9.42
C ALA A 31 -4.48 11.90 -9.86
N ILE A 32 -4.39 10.80 -10.62
CA ILE A 32 -5.56 10.04 -11.10
C ILE A 32 -6.46 9.55 -9.94
N PRO A 33 -5.95 8.79 -8.94
CA PRO A 33 -6.78 8.36 -7.82
C PRO A 33 -7.22 9.53 -6.93
N ILE A 34 -6.43 10.59 -6.82
CA ILE A 34 -6.84 11.79 -6.05
C ILE A 34 -8.03 12.46 -6.74
N LEU A 35 -7.97 12.62 -8.07
CA LEU A 35 -9.04 13.24 -8.85
C LEU A 35 -10.30 12.38 -8.82
N SER A 36 -10.17 11.05 -8.82
CA SER A 36 -11.31 10.14 -8.77
C SER A 36 -12.16 10.29 -7.51
N ILE A 37 -11.55 10.68 -6.37
CA ILE A 37 -12.26 10.94 -5.11
C ILE A 37 -13.23 12.13 -5.24
N PHE A 38 -13.01 13.06 -6.17
CA PHE A 38 -13.91 14.20 -6.36
C PHE A 38 -15.17 13.85 -7.17
N LEU A 39 -15.22 12.69 -7.84
CA LEU A 39 -16.40 12.29 -8.59
C LEU A 39 -17.57 11.99 -7.64
N PRO A 40 -18.76 12.58 -7.86
CA PRO A 40 -19.90 12.42 -6.96
C PRO A 40 -20.38 10.98 -6.86
N THR A 41 -20.27 10.21 -7.95
CA THR A 41 -20.60 8.78 -7.98
C THR A 41 -19.73 7.98 -7.02
N ILE A 42 -18.41 8.24 -7.03
CA ILE A 42 -17.45 7.55 -6.16
C ILE A 42 -17.69 7.94 -4.70
N ARG A 43 -17.91 9.23 -4.42
CA ARG A 43 -18.19 9.69 -3.04
C ARG A 43 -19.48 9.08 -2.47
N ARG A 44 -20.53 9.01 -3.27
CA ARG A 44 -21.81 8.40 -2.86
C ARG A 44 -21.63 6.91 -2.57
N GLU A 45 -20.85 6.23 -3.40
CA GLU A 45 -20.55 4.81 -3.22
C GLU A 45 -19.70 4.57 -1.97
N ILE A 46 -18.67 5.39 -1.72
CA ILE A 46 -17.87 5.33 -0.48
C ILE A 46 -18.75 5.53 0.76
N ALA A 47 -19.60 6.56 0.76
CA ALA A 47 -20.50 6.83 1.88
C ALA A 47 -21.51 5.68 2.11
N ARG A 48 -21.99 5.05 1.03
CA ARG A 48 -22.85 3.86 1.10
C ARG A 48 -22.10 2.70 1.75
N ARG A 49 -20.92 2.35 1.23
CA ARG A 49 -20.12 1.23 1.75
C ARG A 49 -19.76 1.43 3.21
N PHE A 50 -19.39 2.64 3.60
CA PHE A 50 -19.09 2.97 4.99
C PHE A 50 -20.30 2.81 5.93
N LYS A 51 -21.52 3.03 5.44
CA LYS A 51 -22.74 2.98 6.26
C LYS A 51 -23.41 1.59 6.29
N PHE A 52 -23.32 0.83 5.21
CA PHE A 52 -24.14 -0.37 5.00
C PHE A 52 -23.36 -1.66 4.80
N GLU A 53 -22.06 -1.60 4.51
CA GLU A 53 -21.24 -2.81 4.34
C GLU A 53 -20.37 -3.05 5.58
N GLU A 54 -20.23 -4.33 5.92
CA GLU A 54 -19.23 -4.75 6.89
C GLU A 54 -17.84 -4.49 6.29
N ILE A 55 -17.02 -3.72 7.00
CA ILE A 55 -15.64 -3.47 6.60
C ILE A 55 -14.76 -4.45 7.37
N PRO A 56 -13.80 -5.14 6.73
CA PRO A 56 -12.89 -6.05 7.42
C PRO A 56 -11.82 -5.26 8.20
N VAL A 57 -12.24 -4.65 9.32
CA VAL A 57 -11.40 -3.76 10.16
C VAL A 57 -10.10 -4.45 10.57
N TRP A 58 -10.14 -5.74 10.89
CA TRP A 58 -8.96 -6.51 11.27
C TRP A 58 -7.91 -6.56 10.17
N HIS A 59 -8.30 -6.83 8.92
CA HIS A 59 -7.35 -6.86 7.82
C HIS A 59 -6.75 -5.47 7.55
N ILE A 60 -7.53 -4.40 7.76
CA ILE A 60 -7.05 -3.02 7.68
C ILE A 60 -6.00 -2.75 8.76
N VAL A 61 -6.29 -3.10 10.02
CA VAL A 61 -5.34 -2.94 11.13
C VAL A 61 -4.04 -3.72 10.87
N PHE A 62 -4.13 -4.96 10.39
CA PHE A 62 -2.96 -5.74 10.04
C PHE A 62 -2.16 -5.12 8.90
N ALA A 63 -2.82 -4.63 7.84
CA ALA A 63 -2.14 -3.92 6.76
C ALA A 63 -1.37 -2.69 7.27
N PHE A 64 -1.99 -1.86 8.12
CA PHE A 64 -1.32 -0.71 8.73
C PHE A 64 -0.17 -1.11 9.66
N LEU A 65 -0.33 -2.19 10.43
CA LEU A 65 0.71 -2.70 11.32
C LEU A 65 1.93 -3.19 10.53
N PHE A 66 1.71 -4.00 9.50
CA PHE A 66 2.78 -4.52 8.66
C PHE A 66 3.47 -3.42 7.85
N LEU A 67 2.70 -2.47 7.31
CA LEU A 67 3.22 -1.28 6.64
C LEU A 67 4.06 -0.42 7.59
N GLY A 68 3.58 -0.20 8.82
CA GLY A 68 4.31 0.57 9.83
C GLY A 68 5.62 -0.09 10.23
N ILE A 69 5.64 -1.42 10.36
CA ILE A 69 6.89 -2.14 10.67
C ILE A 69 7.86 -2.10 9.50
N ALA A 70 7.38 -2.23 8.25
CA ALA A 70 8.20 -2.05 7.06
C ALA A 70 8.79 -0.63 6.97
N ASP A 71 8.00 0.41 7.23
CA ASP A 71 8.44 1.82 7.24
C ASP A 71 9.48 2.10 8.34
N ILE A 72 9.26 1.57 9.55
CA ILE A 72 10.22 1.69 10.66
C ILE A 72 11.53 0.98 10.30
N ALA A 73 11.45 -0.20 9.66
CA ALA A 73 12.62 -0.91 9.18
C ALA A 73 13.38 -0.09 8.13
N GLU A 74 12.72 0.52 7.15
CA GLU A 74 13.35 1.25 6.05
C GLU A 74 13.96 2.61 6.48
N HIS A 75 13.23 3.42 7.23
CA HIS A 75 13.57 4.84 7.46
C HIS A 75 14.21 5.15 8.82
N HIS A 76 14.41 4.17 9.70
CA HIS A 76 14.93 4.38 11.08
C HIS A 76 14.20 5.48 11.86
N ARG A 77 12.90 5.71 11.57
CA ARG A 77 12.07 6.67 12.33
C ARG A 77 11.69 6.10 13.71
N LEU A 78 11.04 6.95 14.53
CA LEU A 78 10.62 6.69 15.91
C LEU A 78 10.14 5.23 16.11
N GLY A 79 10.91 4.41 16.83
CA GLY A 79 10.63 2.99 17.04
C GLY A 79 11.82 2.05 16.79
N HIS A 80 12.88 2.51 16.12
CA HIS A 80 14.10 1.72 15.88
C HIS A 80 14.68 1.04 17.14
N GLN A 81 14.57 1.66 18.32
CA GLN A 81 15.05 1.08 19.58
C GLN A 81 14.26 -0.16 20.03
N PHE A 82 13.00 -0.30 19.61
CA PHE A 82 12.16 -1.46 19.98
C PHE A 82 12.41 -2.68 19.10
N LEU A 83 12.95 -2.52 17.88
CA LEU A 83 13.08 -3.61 16.91
C LEU A 83 14.48 -4.23 16.80
N VAL A 84 15.48 -3.78 17.59
CA VAL A 84 16.86 -4.31 17.60
C VAL A 84 17.37 -4.66 16.19
N ILE A 85 17.16 -3.73 15.24
CA ILE A 85 17.47 -3.98 13.83
C ILE A 85 18.96 -3.80 13.63
N THR A 86 19.67 -4.91 13.40
CA THR A 86 21.05 -4.88 12.93
C THR A 86 21.06 -4.51 11.45
N ARG A 87 22.03 -3.69 11.00
CA ARG A 87 22.11 -3.15 9.63
C ARG A 87 22.02 -4.22 8.53
N ASP A 88 22.46 -5.44 8.82
CA ASP A 88 22.49 -6.60 7.93
C ASP A 88 21.11 -7.30 7.78
N ARG A 89 20.21 -7.15 8.76
CA ARG A 89 18.88 -7.80 8.76
C ARG A 89 17.74 -6.84 8.42
N LYS A 90 18.05 -5.55 8.25
CA LYS A 90 17.10 -4.49 7.94
C LYS A 90 16.28 -4.80 6.68
N ASP A 91 16.98 -5.07 5.58
CA ASP A 91 16.35 -5.35 4.29
C ASP A 91 15.49 -6.61 4.33
N LEU A 92 15.92 -7.63 5.08
CA LEU A 92 15.16 -8.87 5.23
C LEU A 92 13.86 -8.65 6.01
N ILE A 93 13.89 -7.83 7.08
CA ILE A 93 12.69 -7.52 7.88
C ILE A 93 11.72 -6.65 7.08
N GLU A 94 12.22 -5.68 6.32
CA GLU A 94 11.42 -4.85 5.41
C GLU A 94 10.68 -5.72 4.38
N GLU A 95 11.42 -6.52 3.61
CA GLU A 95 10.86 -7.44 2.59
C GLU A 95 9.88 -8.44 3.23
N LEU A 96 10.20 -8.99 4.41
CA LEU A 96 9.34 -9.95 5.11
C LEU A 96 8.02 -9.33 5.58
N MET A 97 7.98 -8.03 5.90
CA MET A 97 6.78 -7.35 6.38
C MET A 97 5.94 -6.75 5.24
N GLU A 98 6.54 -6.50 4.08
CA GLU A 98 5.78 -6.15 2.87
C GLU A 98 4.87 -7.28 2.39
N ILE A 99 5.30 -8.54 2.46
CA ILE A 99 4.51 -9.71 2.04
C ILE A 99 3.17 -9.83 2.80
N PRO A 100 3.13 -9.86 4.15
CA PRO A 100 1.88 -9.92 4.90
C PRO A 100 1.07 -8.63 4.80
N CYS A 101 1.70 -7.47 4.56
CA CYS A 101 1.00 -6.23 4.22
C CYS A 101 0.20 -6.38 2.91
N LEU A 102 0.86 -6.82 1.84
CA LEU A 102 0.23 -7.06 0.54
C LEU A 102 -0.87 -8.12 0.63
N LEU A 103 -0.65 -9.19 1.38
CA LEU A 103 -1.66 -10.21 1.64
C LEU A 103 -2.89 -9.63 2.34
N SER A 104 -2.68 -8.78 3.35
CA SER A 104 -3.78 -8.12 4.08
C SER A 104 -4.60 -7.22 3.14
N LEU A 105 -3.94 -6.46 2.27
CA LEU A 105 -4.62 -5.66 1.23
C LEU A 105 -5.39 -6.52 0.24
N ALA A 106 -4.82 -7.63 -0.21
CA ALA A 106 -5.50 -8.58 -1.09
C ALA A 106 -6.74 -9.22 -0.44
N LEU A 107 -6.67 -9.54 0.86
CA LEU A 107 -7.81 -10.08 1.59
C LEU A 107 -8.93 -9.02 1.77
N ILE A 108 -8.58 -7.75 2.01
CA ILE A 108 -9.56 -6.66 2.05
C ILE A 108 -10.29 -6.56 0.72
N THR A 109 -9.55 -6.50 -0.39
CA THR A 109 -10.15 -6.36 -1.72
C THR A 109 -11.01 -7.57 -2.08
N PHE A 110 -10.53 -8.78 -1.81
CA PHE A 110 -11.30 -10.00 -2.02
C PHE A 110 -12.59 -10.04 -1.19
N TYR A 111 -12.52 -9.66 0.08
CA TYR A 111 -13.70 -9.59 0.96
C TYR A 111 -14.73 -8.57 0.44
N MET A 112 -14.28 -7.37 0.05
CA MET A 112 -15.17 -6.35 -0.51
C MET A 112 -15.78 -6.79 -1.84
N GLN A 113 -15.01 -7.44 -2.72
CA GLN A 113 -15.53 -8.00 -3.97
C GLN A 113 -16.58 -9.08 -3.72
N LYS A 114 -16.35 -9.97 -2.75
CA LYS A 114 -17.31 -11.01 -2.37
C LYS A 114 -18.62 -10.41 -1.83
N ASN A 115 -18.55 -9.34 -1.04
CA ASN A 115 -19.73 -8.65 -0.55
C ASN A 115 -20.54 -7.99 -1.68
N GLU A 116 -19.87 -7.37 -2.65
CA GLU A 116 -20.55 -6.81 -3.83
C GLU A 116 -21.20 -7.91 -4.69
N GLN A 117 -20.52 -9.06 -4.87
CA GLN A 117 -21.08 -10.21 -5.61
C GLN A 117 -22.33 -10.77 -4.92
N LYS A 118 -22.32 -10.93 -3.59
CA LYS A 118 -23.51 -11.36 -2.83
C LYS A 118 -24.68 -10.39 -3.00
N ARG A 119 -24.40 -9.09 -3.07
CA ARG A 119 -25.41 -8.05 -3.30
C ARG A 119 -26.02 -8.15 -4.71
N LEU A 120 -25.21 -8.37 -5.76
CA LEU A 120 -25.72 -8.48 -7.13
C LEU A 120 -26.59 -9.73 -7.36
N ASN A 121 -26.37 -10.78 -6.55
CA ASN A 121 -27.10 -12.04 -6.63
C ASN A 121 -28.30 -12.14 -5.67
N SER A 122 -28.59 -11.08 -4.90
CA SER A 122 -29.73 -10.98 -3.98
C SER A 122 -30.79 -10.02 -4.51
#